data_AF-A0AAW4UL11-F1
#
_entry.id   AF-A0AAW4UL11-F1
#
_cell.length_a   1.000
_cell.length_b   1.000
_cell.length_c   1.000
_cell.angle_alpha   90.00
_cell.angle_beta   90.00
_cell.angle_gamma   90.00
#
_symmetry.space_group_name_H-M   'P 1'
#
loop_
_entity.id
_entity.type
_entity.pdbx_description
1 polymer ?
#
loop_
_entity_poly.entity_id
_entity_poly.type
_entity_poly.pdbx_seq_one_letter_code
_entity_poly.pdbx_strand_id
1 'polypeptide(L)'
;MDRFDDNEYKDLIKNLLHDTQYIERSNMGKLAGLRQYAEVLVRKILDIGSNYELMLGQVRRNSRNSAVSSRLESFGEELSNRLIEILNRIRPLGNKGSHTQRTEEFSKEEVESVENAILDLYALIFIKYFMDIQVNLYSSPEVLRLFSLLPPVIRYKTWKYLFEKDKNNIQVVDKLCLAIIKCYDKEMAFKWLEDNAETIKAIPYPDREEIDKYDSMHIVEVLPGTYVAKITLNFDEYDNMYDLLLSKINDPRTSVNESGKMYKSFEEAVKHYKNYKKGNITTNSSEEMSELCSLMDFVYLGRVGKSEIQN
;
A
#
# COMPACT_ATOMS: atom_id res chain seq x y z
N MET A 1 -1.48 13.06 23.43
CA MET A 1 -0.16 13.21 22.77
C MET A 1 -0.39 13.99 21.50
N ASP A 2 0.55 14.86 21.13
CA ASP A 2 0.56 15.52 19.83
C ASP A 2 0.58 14.49 18.69
N ARG A 3 -0.28 14.69 17.69
CA ARG A 3 -0.52 13.75 16.58
C ARG A 3 0.24 14.16 15.34
N PHE A 4 0.42 13.24 14.40
CA PHE A 4 1.09 13.57 13.14
C PHE A 4 0.22 14.53 12.30
N ASP A 5 0.80 15.64 11.82
CA ASP A 5 0.14 16.56 10.88
C ASP A 5 0.88 16.57 9.53
N ASP A 6 0.18 16.15 8.48
CA ASP A 6 0.69 16.12 7.11
C ASP A 6 1.17 17.52 6.65
N ASN A 7 0.56 18.61 7.14
CA ASN A 7 0.93 19.98 6.75
C ASN A 7 2.30 20.40 7.29
N GLU A 8 2.63 20.02 8.54
CA GLU A 8 3.93 20.33 9.15
C GLU A 8 5.08 19.67 8.40
N TYR A 9 4.85 18.46 7.87
CA TYR A 9 5.87 17.68 7.18
C TYR A 9 5.89 17.87 5.67
N LYS A 10 4.94 18.63 5.10
CA LYS A 10 4.76 18.77 3.65
C LYS A 10 6.01 19.22 2.91
N ASP A 11 6.64 20.30 3.37
CA ASP A 11 7.83 20.85 2.71
C ASP A 11 9.04 19.94 2.88
N LEU A 12 9.18 19.32 4.05
CA LEU A 12 10.23 18.32 4.29
C LEU A 12 10.07 17.12 3.36
N ILE A 13 8.87 16.55 3.25
CA ILE A 13 8.58 15.42 2.36
C ILE A 13 8.90 15.79 0.91
N LYS A 14 8.47 16.97 0.45
CA LYS A 14 8.76 17.44 -0.91
C LYS A 14 10.26 17.52 -1.18
N ASN A 15 11.03 18.09 -0.25
CA ASN A 15 12.48 18.21 -0.38
C ASN A 15 13.18 16.84 -0.36
N LEU A 16 12.77 15.94 0.54
CA LEU A 16 13.32 14.59 0.62
C LEU A 16 13.04 13.77 -0.65
N LEU A 17 11.82 13.85 -1.19
CA LEU A 17 11.46 13.19 -2.43
C LEU A 17 12.26 13.77 -3.61
N HIS A 18 12.38 15.09 -3.69
CA HIS A 18 13.19 15.74 -4.71
C HIS A 18 14.64 15.24 -4.68
N ASP A 19 15.28 15.30 -3.51
CA ASP A 19 16.69 14.96 -3.33
C ASP A 19 17.01 13.48 -3.51
N THR A 20 16.03 12.60 -3.30
CA THR A 20 16.24 11.15 -3.41
C THR A 20 15.74 10.56 -4.73
N GLN A 21 14.72 11.14 -5.36
CA GLN A 21 14.02 10.54 -6.50
C GLN A 21 14.10 11.36 -7.79
N TYR A 22 14.23 12.69 -7.73
CA TYR A 22 14.06 13.54 -8.92
C TYR A 22 15.34 14.20 -9.42
N ILE A 23 16.39 14.27 -8.60
CA ILE A 23 17.71 14.79 -9.02
C ILE A 23 18.81 13.74 -8.91
N GLU A 24 19.89 14.00 -9.64
CA GLU A 24 21.11 13.22 -9.51
C GLU A 24 21.80 13.54 -8.18
N ARG A 25 22.01 12.50 -7.37
CA ARG A 25 22.77 12.54 -6.12
C ARG A 25 23.60 11.28 -5.98
N SER A 26 24.71 11.39 -5.27
CA SER A 26 25.51 10.24 -4.88
C SER A 26 24.67 9.25 -4.08
N ASN A 27 24.99 7.96 -4.19
CA ASN A 27 24.27 6.91 -3.47
C ASN A 27 24.33 7.11 -1.95
N MET A 28 25.43 7.66 -1.42
CA MET A 28 25.54 8.09 -0.02
C MET A 28 24.49 9.14 0.34
N GLY A 29 24.38 10.21 -0.47
CA GLY A 29 23.39 11.27 -0.27
C GLY A 29 21.96 10.75 -0.37
N LYS A 30 21.68 9.85 -1.32
CA LYS A 30 20.39 9.18 -1.45
C LYS A 30 20.05 8.36 -0.20
N LEU A 31 20.97 7.55 0.31
CA LEU A 31 20.75 6.74 1.52
C LEU A 31 20.46 7.60 2.76
N ALA A 32 21.17 8.71 2.92
CA ALA A 32 20.91 9.66 4.00
C ALA A 32 19.50 10.28 3.89
N GLY A 33 19.09 10.70 2.69
CA GLY A 33 17.74 11.23 2.45
C GLY A 33 16.65 10.18 2.65
N LEU A 34 16.84 8.96 2.15
CA LEU A 34 15.91 7.84 2.33
C LEU A 34 15.72 7.49 3.81
N ARG A 35 16.80 7.55 4.61
CA ARG A 35 16.72 7.38 6.06
C ARG A 35 15.83 8.45 6.70
N GLN A 36 16.05 9.73 6.38
CA GLN A 36 15.22 10.83 6.89
C GLN A 36 13.76 10.66 6.45
N TYR A 37 13.54 10.20 5.22
CA TYR A 37 12.20 9.92 4.72
C TYR A 37 11.50 8.80 5.49
N ALA A 38 12.24 7.73 5.82
CA ALA A 38 11.73 6.67 6.67
C ALA A 38 11.35 7.17 8.08
N GLU A 39 12.03 8.18 8.64
CA GLU A 39 11.62 8.80 9.92
C GLU A 39 10.24 9.44 9.84
N VAL A 40 9.96 10.16 8.74
CA VAL A 40 8.64 10.77 8.51
C VAL A 40 7.56 9.69 8.35
N LEU A 41 7.84 8.62 7.60
CA LEU A 41 6.91 7.50 7.46
C LEU A 41 6.62 6.81 8.80
N VAL A 42 7.64 6.59 9.63
CA VAL A 42 7.47 6.03 10.98
C VAL A 42 6.61 6.95 11.85
N ARG A 43 6.81 8.26 11.78
CA ARG A 43 5.99 9.23 12.49
C ARG A 43 4.52 9.14 12.06
N LYS A 44 4.24 8.99 10.76
CA LYS A 44 2.87 8.73 10.28
C LYS A 44 2.31 7.40 10.81
N ILE A 45 3.08 6.32 10.71
CA ILE A 45 2.67 4.96 11.13
C ILE A 45 2.33 4.91 12.62
N LEU A 46 3.14 5.56 13.46
CA LEU A 46 2.98 5.58 14.91
C LEU A 46 2.17 6.77 15.42
N ASP A 47 1.68 7.64 14.53
CA ASP A 47 0.96 8.88 14.86
C ASP A 47 1.72 9.77 15.87
N ILE A 48 2.99 10.05 15.59
CA ILE A 48 3.88 10.86 16.44
C ILE A 48 4.09 12.24 15.82
N GLY A 49 3.57 13.28 16.48
CA GLY A 49 3.73 14.68 16.08
C GLY A 49 5.14 15.24 16.22
N SER A 50 5.36 16.44 15.68
CA SER A 50 6.67 17.10 15.59
C SER A 50 7.24 17.54 16.94
N ASN A 51 6.39 17.71 17.95
CA ASN A 51 6.80 18.06 19.31
C ASN A 51 7.62 16.97 20.02
N TYR A 52 7.67 15.76 19.46
CA TYR A 52 8.49 14.66 19.97
C TYR A 52 9.73 14.45 19.11
N GLU A 53 10.87 14.32 19.78
CA GLU A 53 12.08 13.81 19.14
C GLU A 53 11.85 12.34 18.75
N LEU A 54 12.18 12.01 17.50
CA LEU A 54 12.15 10.64 16.99
C LEU A 54 13.36 10.45 16.09
N MET A 55 14.21 9.51 16.46
CA MET A 55 15.26 8.97 15.61
C MET A 55 14.95 7.52 15.28
N LEU A 56 15.26 7.06 14.06
CA LEU A 56 14.98 5.66 13.69
C LEU A 56 15.56 4.66 14.70
N GLY A 57 16.73 4.93 15.28
CA GLY A 57 17.38 4.04 16.26
C GLY A 57 16.59 3.80 17.55
N GLN A 58 15.64 4.70 17.87
CA GLN A 58 14.79 4.60 19.06
C GLN A 58 13.60 3.64 18.86
N VAL A 59 13.22 3.32 17.62
CA VAL A 59 12.03 2.53 17.31
C VAL A 59 12.31 1.03 17.49
N ARG A 60 12.30 0.57 18.74
CA ARG A 60 12.62 -0.80 19.14
C ARG A 60 11.78 -1.20 20.35
N ARG A 61 11.62 -2.51 20.59
CA ARG A 61 10.80 -3.06 21.68
C ARG A 61 11.01 -2.39 23.04
N ASN A 62 12.28 -2.25 23.44
CA ASN A 62 12.66 -1.64 24.72
C ASN A 62 13.14 -0.20 24.51
N SER A 63 12.35 0.61 23.79
CA SER A 63 12.67 2.02 23.61
C SER A 63 12.63 2.76 24.94
N ARG A 64 13.61 3.64 25.17
CA ARG A 64 13.59 4.58 26.31
C ARG A 64 12.78 5.84 25.98
N ASN A 65 12.41 6.03 24.72
CA ASN A 65 11.53 7.13 24.30
C ASN A 65 10.08 6.71 24.59
N SER A 66 9.45 7.36 25.56
CA SER A 66 8.11 7.01 26.05
C SER A 66 7.03 7.18 24.99
N ALA A 67 7.15 8.18 24.11
CA ALA A 67 6.23 8.35 22.98
C ALA A 67 6.32 7.16 22.03
N VAL A 68 7.53 6.73 21.68
CA VAL A 68 7.75 5.56 20.82
C VAL A 68 7.25 4.28 21.49
N SER A 69 7.58 4.06 22.76
CA SER A 69 7.17 2.84 23.49
C SER A 69 5.64 2.72 23.57
N SER A 70 4.96 3.80 23.96
CA SER A 70 3.50 3.84 24.06
C SER A 70 2.83 3.66 22.70
N ARG A 71 3.37 4.27 21.63
CA ARG A 71 2.80 4.11 20.30
C ARG A 71 3.01 2.71 19.73
N LEU A 72 4.18 2.08 19.93
CA LEU A 72 4.41 0.69 19.54
C LEU A 72 3.46 -0.28 20.28
N GLU A 73 3.17 -0.03 21.55
CA GLU A 73 2.19 -0.82 22.29
C GLU A 73 0.79 -0.68 21.67
N SER A 74 0.33 0.57 21.44
CA SER A 74 -0.97 0.84 20.82
C SER A 74 -1.09 0.36 19.36
N PHE A 75 0.04 0.27 18.64
CA PHE A 75 0.09 -0.20 17.26
C PHE A 75 -0.09 -1.72 17.16
N GLY A 76 0.00 -2.44 18.28
CA GLY A 76 -0.15 -3.89 18.35
C GLY A 76 1.19 -4.62 18.20
N GLU A 77 1.32 -5.74 18.92
CA GLU A 77 2.59 -6.47 19.02
C GLU A 77 3.12 -6.88 17.65
N GLU A 78 2.27 -7.48 16.84
CA GLU A 78 2.64 -8.01 15.53
C GLU A 78 3.10 -6.93 14.55
N LEU A 79 2.31 -5.87 14.38
CA LEU A 79 2.64 -4.77 13.49
C LEU A 79 3.88 -4.02 13.97
N SER A 80 4.06 -3.90 15.29
CA SER A 80 5.29 -3.35 15.87
C SER A 80 6.53 -4.18 15.58
N ASN A 81 6.46 -5.52 15.63
CA ASN A 81 7.57 -6.38 15.19
C ASN A 81 7.88 -6.14 13.71
N ARG A 82 6.84 -6.12 12.87
CA ARG A 82 7.01 -5.92 11.43
C ARG A 82 7.64 -4.56 11.11
N LEU A 83 7.22 -3.49 11.78
CA LEU A 83 7.85 -2.18 11.68
C LEU A 83 9.33 -2.25 12.03
N ILE A 84 9.68 -2.87 13.15
CA ILE A 84 11.08 -3.00 13.61
C ILE A 84 11.93 -3.80 12.59
N GLU A 85 11.39 -4.88 12.02
CA GLU A 85 12.05 -5.67 10.99
C GLU A 85 12.33 -4.86 9.71
N ILE A 86 11.36 -4.05 9.26
CA ILE A 86 11.55 -3.14 8.13
C ILE A 86 12.67 -2.13 8.45
N LEU A 87 12.64 -1.52 9.64
CA LEU A 87 13.66 -0.56 10.05
C LEU A 87 15.05 -1.18 10.21
N ASN A 88 15.15 -2.45 10.57
CA ASN A 88 16.43 -3.16 10.64
C ASN A 88 17.09 -3.36 9.26
N ARG A 89 16.32 -3.30 8.16
CA ARG A 89 16.87 -3.27 6.79
C ARG A 89 17.31 -1.87 6.37
N ILE A 90 16.68 -0.83 6.89
CA ILE A 90 16.98 0.58 6.55
C ILE A 90 18.20 1.09 7.34
N ARG A 91 18.23 0.87 8.66
CA ARG A 91 19.22 1.46 9.57
C ARG A 91 20.68 1.21 9.19
N PRO A 92 21.11 -0.02 8.83
CA PRO A 92 22.53 -0.29 8.59
C PRO A 92 23.10 0.57 7.46
N LEU A 93 22.40 0.64 6.33
CA LEU A 93 22.82 1.43 5.17
C LEU A 93 22.55 2.92 5.37
N GLY A 94 21.39 3.29 5.95
CA GLY A 94 21.08 4.68 6.27
C GLY A 94 22.07 5.32 7.24
N ASN A 95 22.49 4.60 8.30
CA ASN A 95 23.51 5.07 9.24
C ASN A 95 24.85 5.26 8.52
N LYS A 96 25.29 4.27 7.74
CA LYS A 96 26.55 4.34 7.00
C LYS A 96 26.53 5.49 5.97
N GLY A 97 25.38 5.76 5.35
CA GLY A 97 25.22 6.87 4.40
C GLY A 97 25.21 8.26 5.05
N SER A 98 24.96 8.35 6.36
CA SER A 98 24.96 9.60 7.12
C SER A 98 26.24 9.83 7.95
N HIS A 99 27.13 8.83 8.05
CA HIS A 99 28.32 8.87 8.90
C HIS A 99 29.61 8.61 8.10
N THR A 100 30.72 9.20 8.55
CA THR A 100 31.99 9.24 7.82
C THR A 100 32.84 7.97 7.91
N GLN A 101 32.30 6.88 8.48
CA GLN A 101 33.07 5.65 8.76
C GLN A 101 33.30 4.79 7.51
N ARG A 102 32.44 4.90 6.49
CA ARG A 102 32.63 4.21 5.20
C ARG A 102 33.20 5.21 4.20
N THR A 103 34.34 4.84 3.60
CA THR A 103 35.02 5.64 2.58
C THR A 103 34.76 5.15 1.16
N GLU A 104 34.31 3.90 1.01
CA GLU A 104 33.95 3.30 -0.28
C GLU A 104 32.59 3.80 -0.77
N GLU A 105 32.42 3.88 -2.09
CA GLU A 105 31.14 4.21 -2.70
C GLU A 105 30.06 3.16 -2.38
N PHE A 106 28.82 3.63 -2.29
CA PHE A 106 27.65 2.75 -2.18
C PHE A 106 27.22 2.29 -3.56
N SER A 107 26.87 1.02 -3.67
CA SER A 107 26.32 0.43 -4.89
C SER A 107 24.86 0.84 -5.11
N LYS A 108 24.36 0.63 -6.34
CA LYS A 108 22.96 0.90 -6.67
C LYS A 108 22.03 -0.09 -5.95
N GLU A 109 22.46 -1.34 -5.84
CA GLU A 109 21.74 -2.44 -5.20
C GLU A 109 21.52 -2.15 -3.71
N GLU A 110 22.50 -1.52 -3.04
CA GLU A 110 22.34 -1.04 -1.66
C GLU A 110 21.24 0.02 -1.54
N VAL A 111 21.19 0.98 -2.47
CA VAL A 111 20.12 2.00 -2.50
C VAL A 111 18.76 1.36 -2.74
N GLU A 112 18.64 0.50 -3.77
CA GLU A 112 17.41 -0.20 -4.12
C GLU A 112 16.88 -1.06 -2.96
N SER A 113 17.77 -1.66 -2.17
CA SER A 113 17.37 -2.43 -0.98
C SER A 113 16.67 -1.58 0.09
N VAL A 114 17.11 -0.32 0.27
CA VAL A 114 16.50 0.64 1.20
C VAL A 114 15.20 1.21 0.63
N GLU A 115 15.16 1.51 -0.66
CA GLU A 115 13.94 1.93 -1.36
C GLU A 115 12.84 0.87 -1.25
N ASN A 116 13.19 -0.40 -1.45
CA ASN A 116 12.25 -1.51 -1.28
C ASN A 116 11.75 -1.64 0.18
N ALA A 117 12.60 -1.37 1.18
CA ALA A 117 12.17 -1.32 2.58
C ALA A 117 11.26 -0.11 2.88
N ILE A 118 11.44 1.02 2.20
CA ILE A 118 10.50 2.16 2.26
C ILE A 118 9.14 1.80 1.66
N LEU A 119 9.12 1.03 0.57
CA LEU A 119 7.86 0.49 0.02
C LEU A 119 7.16 -0.43 1.05
N ASP A 120 7.90 -1.15 1.88
CA ASP A 120 7.31 -1.94 2.97
C ASP A 120 6.72 -1.06 4.08
N LEU A 121 7.30 0.12 4.37
CA LEU A 121 6.70 1.10 5.31
C LEU A 121 5.37 1.64 4.77
N TYR A 122 5.30 1.99 3.49
CA TYR A 122 4.04 2.38 2.87
C TYR A 122 3.00 1.27 2.93
N ALA A 123 3.38 0.03 2.60
CA ALA A 123 2.48 -1.11 2.68
C ALA A 123 1.95 -1.33 4.10
N LEU A 124 2.78 -1.09 5.13
CA LEU A 124 2.40 -1.25 6.53
C LEU A 124 1.29 -0.28 6.98
N ILE A 125 1.27 0.95 6.44
CA ILE A 125 0.17 1.90 6.66
C ILE A 125 -1.17 1.27 6.26
N PHE A 126 -1.22 0.65 5.07
CA PHE A 126 -2.44 0.07 4.54
C PHE A 126 -2.76 -1.31 5.11
N ILE A 127 -1.75 -2.08 5.52
CA ILE A 127 -1.95 -3.31 6.28
C ILE A 127 -2.73 -2.99 7.56
N LYS A 128 -2.27 -1.98 8.32
CA LYS A 128 -2.99 -1.54 9.52
C LYS A 128 -4.43 -1.14 9.19
N TYR A 129 -4.61 -0.27 8.21
CA TYR A 129 -5.95 0.19 7.80
C TYR A 129 -6.90 -0.98 7.48
N PHE A 130 -6.49 -1.93 6.65
CA PHE A 130 -7.34 -3.07 6.28
C PHE A 130 -7.57 -4.07 7.42
N MET A 131 -6.65 -4.15 8.38
CA MET A 131 -6.86 -4.91 9.62
C MET A 131 -7.88 -4.22 10.53
N ASP A 132 -7.80 -2.89 10.66
CA ASP A 132 -8.70 -2.12 11.51
C ASP A 132 -10.15 -2.19 11.00
N ILE A 133 -10.37 -2.07 9.69
CA ILE A 133 -11.70 -2.21 9.07
C ILE A 133 -12.13 -3.68 8.86
N GLN A 134 -11.29 -4.64 9.24
CA GLN A 134 -11.52 -6.08 9.08
C GLN A 134 -11.98 -6.46 7.66
N VAL A 135 -11.12 -6.18 6.68
CA VAL A 135 -11.42 -6.41 5.25
C VAL A 135 -12.03 -7.79 5.00
N ASN A 136 -13.12 -7.85 4.24
CA ASN A 136 -13.87 -9.07 3.96
C ASN A 136 -14.62 -8.94 2.63
N LEU A 137 -15.42 -9.95 2.28
CA LEU A 137 -16.20 -10.00 1.02
C LEU A 137 -17.12 -8.78 0.82
N TYR A 138 -17.60 -8.19 1.91
CA TYR A 138 -18.51 -7.04 1.91
C TYR A 138 -17.80 -5.72 2.23
N SER A 139 -16.48 -5.66 2.09
CA SER A 139 -15.77 -4.37 2.18
C SER A 139 -16.20 -3.43 1.06
N SER A 140 -16.25 -2.13 1.37
CA SER A 140 -16.70 -1.11 0.43
C SER A 140 -15.97 -1.19 -0.93
N PRO A 141 -16.69 -1.35 -2.05
CA PRO A 141 -16.09 -1.34 -3.38
C PRO A 141 -15.34 -0.04 -3.68
N GLU A 142 -15.77 1.08 -3.11
CA GLU A 142 -15.13 2.39 -3.27
C GLU A 142 -13.78 2.44 -2.55
N VAL A 143 -13.70 1.89 -1.34
CA VAL A 143 -12.44 1.74 -0.57
C VAL A 143 -11.45 0.90 -1.37
N LEU A 144 -11.89 -0.26 -1.86
CA LEU A 144 -11.05 -1.15 -2.66
C LEU A 144 -10.60 -0.51 -3.97
N ARG A 145 -11.48 0.27 -4.63
CA ARG A 145 -11.16 1.00 -5.87
C ARG A 145 -10.16 2.13 -5.61
N LEU A 146 -10.32 2.87 -4.52
CA LEU A 146 -9.41 3.94 -4.14
C LEU A 146 -8.01 3.38 -3.83
N PHE A 147 -7.93 2.34 -2.99
CA PHE A 147 -6.67 1.66 -2.70
C PHE A 147 -5.99 1.13 -3.96
N SER A 148 -6.80 0.69 -4.94
CA SER A 148 -6.27 0.20 -6.19
C SER A 148 -5.49 1.23 -7.00
N LEU A 149 -5.65 2.54 -6.72
CA LEU A 149 -4.90 3.63 -7.34
C LEU A 149 -3.45 3.76 -6.86
N LEU A 150 -3.00 2.96 -5.89
CA LEU A 150 -1.59 2.90 -5.48
C LEU A 150 -0.73 2.11 -6.46
N PRO A 151 0.60 2.37 -6.51
CA PRO A 151 1.53 1.55 -7.27
C PRO A 151 1.33 0.05 -6.99
N PRO A 152 1.32 -0.81 -8.02
CA PRO A 152 1.07 -2.26 -7.86
C PRO A 152 1.92 -2.93 -6.76
N VAL A 153 3.17 -2.51 -6.60
CA VAL A 153 4.08 -3.06 -5.59
C VAL A 153 3.60 -2.86 -4.14
N ILE A 154 2.98 -1.72 -3.84
CA ILE A 154 2.41 -1.47 -2.50
C ILE A 154 1.21 -2.36 -2.28
N ARG A 155 0.31 -2.44 -3.28
CA ARG A 155 -0.87 -3.30 -3.24
C ARG A 155 -0.49 -4.76 -3.03
N TYR A 156 0.49 -5.25 -3.78
CA TYR A 156 1.02 -6.61 -3.63
C TYR A 156 1.53 -6.87 -2.21
N LYS A 157 2.39 -6.00 -1.67
CA LYS A 157 2.94 -6.14 -0.32
C LYS A 157 1.86 -6.16 0.75
N THR A 158 0.85 -5.29 0.63
CA THR A 158 -0.30 -5.24 1.56
C THR A 158 -1.16 -6.50 1.47
N TRP A 159 -1.62 -6.88 0.28
CA TRP A 159 -2.48 -8.06 0.12
C TRP A 159 -1.77 -9.37 0.44
N LYS A 160 -0.47 -9.47 0.15
CA LYS A 160 0.33 -10.64 0.52
C LYS A 160 0.33 -10.85 2.02
N TYR A 161 0.55 -9.78 2.79
CA TYR A 161 0.52 -9.84 4.25
C TYR A 161 -0.86 -10.30 4.76
N LEU A 162 -1.92 -9.70 4.23
CA LEU A 162 -3.30 -10.04 4.66
C LEU A 162 -3.67 -11.48 4.29
N PHE A 163 -3.18 -12.00 3.17
CA PHE A 163 -3.37 -13.40 2.80
C PHE A 163 -2.63 -14.34 3.75
N GLU A 164 -1.41 -14.00 4.16
CA GLU A 164 -0.66 -14.76 5.16
C GLU A 164 -1.37 -14.77 6.53
N LYS A 165 -2.20 -13.76 6.82
CA LYS A 165 -3.02 -13.67 8.04
C LYS A 165 -4.29 -14.50 7.97
N ASP A 166 -5.04 -14.38 6.88
CA ASP A 166 -6.27 -15.10 6.64
C ASP A 166 -6.34 -15.56 5.18
N LYS A 167 -6.03 -16.85 4.98
CA LYS A 167 -6.01 -17.47 3.67
C LYS A 167 -7.41 -17.77 3.12
N ASN A 168 -8.45 -17.71 3.96
CA ASN A 168 -9.83 -17.99 3.58
C ASN A 168 -10.57 -16.73 3.11
N ASN A 169 -9.94 -15.57 3.22
CA ASN A 169 -10.57 -14.32 2.86
C ASN A 169 -10.64 -14.14 1.35
N ILE A 170 -11.81 -14.40 0.77
CA ILE A 170 -12.10 -14.28 -0.67
C ILE A 170 -11.67 -12.92 -1.21
N GLN A 171 -11.97 -11.82 -0.49
CA GLN A 171 -11.64 -10.48 -0.97
C GLN A 171 -10.13 -10.25 -1.04
N VAL A 172 -9.39 -10.71 -0.05
CA VAL A 172 -7.93 -10.60 -0.01
C VAL A 172 -7.29 -11.46 -1.11
N VAL A 173 -7.77 -12.69 -1.29
CA VAL A 173 -7.27 -13.63 -2.31
C VAL A 173 -7.49 -13.10 -3.73
N ASP A 174 -8.67 -12.53 -4.01
CA ASP A 174 -8.95 -11.81 -5.26
C ASP A 174 -7.96 -10.66 -5.50
N LYS A 175 -7.83 -9.77 -4.52
CA LYS A 175 -7.02 -8.56 -4.69
C LYS A 175 -5.52 -8.88 -4.76
N LEU A 176 -5.07 -9.93 -4.08
CA LEU A 176 -3.70 -10.41 -4.19
C LEU A 176 -3.40 -10.93 -5.60
N CYS A 177 -4.28 -11.77 -6.16
CA CYS A 177 -4.13 -12.27 -7.54
C CYS A 177 -3.98 -11.11 -8.54
N LEU A 178 -4.90 -10.13 -8.48
CA LEU A 178 -4.85 -8.95 -9.34
C LEU A 178 -3.60 -8.08 -9.09
N ALA A 179 -3.15 -7.97 -7.85
CA ALA A 179 -1.92 -7.22 -7.53
C ALA A 179 -0.67 -7.93 -8.06
N ILE A 180 -0.62 -9.26 -8.06
CA ILE A 180 0.49 -10.03 -8.64
C ILE A 180 0.55 -9.82 -10.15
N ILE A 181 -0.58 -9.92 -10.86
CA ILE A 181 -0.66 -9.64 -12.30
C ILE A 181 -0.12 -8.24 -12.62
N LYS A 182 -0.52 -7.24 -11.84
CA LYS A 182 -0.17 -5.83 -12.08
C LYS A 182 1.24 -5.47 -11.63
N CYS A 183 1.80 -6.17 -10.64
CA CYS A 183 3.14 -5.92 -10.13
C CYS A 183 4.21 -6.67 -10.92
N TYR A 184 3.89 -7.89 -11.36
CA TYR A 184 4.78 -8.79 -12.07
C TYR A 184 4.21 -9.05 -13.45
N ASP A 185 3.43 -10.12 -13.58
CA ASP A 185 2.76 -10.55 -14.81
C ASP A 185 1.79 -11.70 -14.51
N LYS A 186 1.13 -12.19 -15.57
CA LYS A 186 0.20 -13.33 -15.49
C LYS A 186 0.89 -14.66 -15.22
N GLU A 187 2.13 -14.84 -15.67
CA GLU A 187 2.89 -16.08 -15.44
C GLU A 187 3.18 -16.26 -13.95
N MET A 188 3.60 -15.18 -13.28
CA MET A 188 3.82 -15.17 -11.84
C MET A 188 2.51 -15.33 -11.05
N ALA A 189 1.41 -14.75 -11.53
CA ALA A 189 0.09 -14.93 -10.92
C ALA A 189 -0.39 -16.38 -11.04
N PHE A 190 -0.21 -17.00 -12.20
CA PHE A 190 -0.52 -18.41 -12.42
C PHE A 190 0.33 -19.30 -11.52
N LYS A 191 1.65 -19.08 -11.48
CA LYS A 191 2.54 -19.81 -10.58
C LYS A 191 2.12 -19.68 -9.11
N TRP A 192 1.80 -18.46 -8.66
CA TRP A 192 1.31 -18.25 -7.29
C TRP A 192 -0.02 -18.98 -7.03
N LEU A 193 -0.95 -18.98 -7.99
CA LEU A 193 -2.21 -19.71 -7.89
C LEU A 193 -1.96 -21.23 -7.77
N GLU A 194 -1.05 -21.78 -8.58
CA GLU A 194 -0.65 -23.19 -8.52
C GLU A 194 0.01 -23.55 -7.18
N ASP A 195 0.98 -22.74 -6.73
CA ASP A 195 1.69 -22.94 -5.47
C ASP A 195 0.75 -22.89 -4.26
N ASN A 196 -0.44 -22.29 -4.39
CA ASN A 196 -1.46 -22.17 -3.34
C ASN A 196 -2.77 -22.92 -3.67
N ALA A 197 -2.79 -23.78 -4.69
CA ALA A 197 -4.01 -24.35 -5.25
C ALA A 197 -4.87 -25.08 -4.20
N GLU A 198 -4.25 -25.94 -3.40
CA GLU A 198 -4.96 -26.68 -2.33
C GLU A 198 -5.61 -25.74 -1.32
N THR A 199 -4.90 -24.67 -0.93
CA THR A 199 -5.45 -23.69 0.02
C THR A 199 -6.61 -22.91 -0.60
N ILE A 200 -6.47 -22.48 -1.86
CA ILE A 200 -7.47 -21.65 -2.54
C ILE A 200 -8.72 -22.45 -2.88
N LYS A 201 -8.59 -23.73 -3.28
CA LYS A 201 -9.72 -24.64 -3.50
C LYS A 201 -10.50 -24.94 -2.22
N ALA A 202 -9.84 -24.91 -1.07
CA ALA A 202 -10.46 -25.15 0.23
C ALA A 202 -11.20 -23.94 0.81
N ILE A 203 -11.11 -22.76 0.18
CA ILE A 203 -11.82 -21.56 0.62
C ILE A 203 -13.33 -21.82 0.50
N PRO A 204 -14.12 -21.64 1.57
CA PRO A 204 -15.57 -21.74 1.50
C PRO A 204 -16.12 -20.79 0.44
N TYR A 205 -16.89 -21.33 -0.51
CA TYR A 205 -17.54 -20.54 -1.55
C TYR A 205 -18.84 -19.94 -1.02
N PRO A 206 -19.19 -18.69 -1.37
CA PRO A 206 -20.38 -18.04 -0.83
C PRO A 206 -21.65 -18.75 -1.29
N ASP A 207 -22.66 -18.77 -0.42
CA ASP A 207 -23.99 -19.24 -0.78
C ASP A 207 -24.79 -18.18 -1.59
N ARG A 208 -26.02 -18.50 -1.98
CA ARG A 208 -26.83 -17.60 -2.82
C ARG A 208 -27.14 -16.27 -2.13
N GLU A 209 -27.41 -16.27 -0.82
CA GLU A 209 -27.71 -15.05 -0.07
C GLU A 209 -26.48 -14.15 0.03
N GLU A 210 -25.31 -14.76 0.24
CA GLU A 210 -24.03 -14.07 0.27
C GLU A 210 -23.66 -13.47 -1.10
N ILE A 211 -23.91 -14.20 -2.19
CA ILE A 211 -23.72 -13.71 -3.56
C ILE A 211 -24.65 -12.54 -3.86
N ASP A 212 -25.94 -12.66 -3.56
CA ASP A 212 -26.93 -11.58 -3.78
C ASP A 212 -26.55 -10.30 -3.02
N LYS A 213 -26.09 -10.46 -1.78
CA LYS A 213 -25.58 -9.35 -0.97
C LYS A 213 -24.35 -8.72 -1.61
N TYR A 214 -23.36 -9.52 -2.02
CA TYR A 214 -22.17 -9.03 -2.71
C TYR A 214 -22.52 -8.25 -3.98
N ASP A 215 -23.38 -8.81 -4.83
CA ASP A 215 -23.76 -8.19 -6.10
C ASP A 215 -24.47 -6.87 -5.89
N SER A 216 -25.37 -6.79 -4.90
CA SER A 216 -26.10 -5.56 -4.55
C SER A 216 -25.17 -4.39 -4.22
N MET A 217 -24.02 -4.66 -3.58
CA MET A 217 -23.02 -3.65 -3.23
C MET A 217 -22.24 -3.13 -4.45
N HIS A 218 -22.22 -3.91 -5.53
CA HIS A 218 -21.47 -3.61 -6.75
C HIS A 218 -22.35 -2.98 -7.84
N ILE A 219 -23.61 -2.68 -7.54
CA ILE A 219 -24.50 -1.93 -8.42
C ILE A 219 -24.12 -0.44 -8.34
N VAL A 220 -23.73 0.14 -9.47
CA VAL A 220 -23.40 1.56 -9.57
C VAL A 220 -24.32 2.27 -10.55
N GLU A 221 -24.75 3.46 -10.19
CA GLU A 221 -25.46 4.36 -11.10
C GLU A 221 -24.45 4.96 -12.10
N VAL A 222 -24.63 4.68 -13.38
CA VAL A 222 -23.74 5.21 -14.45
C VAL A 222 -24.34 6.43 -15.14
N LEU A 223 -25.65 6.56 -15.12
CA LEU A 223 -26.45 7.70 -15.55
C LEU A 223 -27.66 7.80 -14.62
N PRO A 224 -28.29 8.98 -14.45
CA PRO A 224 -29.49 9.10 -13.63
C PRO A 224 -30.55 8.05 -14.00
N GLY A 225 -30.91 7.19 -13.04
CA GLY A 225 -31.85 6.08 -13.21
C GLY A 225 -31.31 4.83 -13.91
N THR A 226 -30.03 4.80 -14.31
CA THR A 226 -29.39 3.66 -14.99
C THR A 226 -28.33 3.03 -14.09
N TYR A 227 -28.61 1.82 -13.63
CA TYR A 227 -27.76 1.06 -12.72
C TYR A 227 -27.10 -0.10 -13.45
N VAL A 228 -25.78 -0.26 -13.28
CA VAL A 228 -25.01 -1.35 -13.87
C VAL A 228 -24.23 -2.05 -12.76
N ALA A 229 -24.32 -3.37 -12.71
CA ALA A 229 -23.51 -4.17 -11.81
C ALA A 229 -22.05 -4.19 -12.31
N LYS A 230 -21.13 -3.66 -11.49
CA LYS A 230 -19.68 -3.81 -11.68
C LYS A 230 -19.19 -5.03 -10.91
N ILE A 231 -19.69 -6.20 -11.31
CA ILE A 231 -19.35 -7.48 -10.70
C ILE A 231 -17.87 -7.74 -10.96
N THR A 232 -17.07 -7.79 -9.88
CA THR A 232 -15.66 -8.14 -10.00
C THR A 232 -15.42 -9.63 -9.80
N LEU A 233 -16.26 -10.32 -9.03
CA LEU A 233 -16.21 -11.76 -8.79
C LEU A 233 -17.48 -12.39 -9.36
N ASN A 234 -17.37 -13.16 -10.45
CA ASN A 234 -18.53 -13.82 -11.05
C ASN A 234 -18.79 -15.15 -10.34
N PHE A 235 -19.48 -15.10 -9.20
CA PHE A 235 -19.74 -16.29 -8.40
C PHE A 235 -20.72 -17.27 -9.07
N ASP A 236 -21.53 -16.82 -10.02
CA ASP A 236 -22.52 -17.67 -10.70
C ASP A 236 -21.91 -18.59 -11.77
N GLU A 237 -20.69 -18.30 -12.23
CA GLU A 237 -20.02 -19.04 -13.31
C GLU A 237 -19.08 -20.15 -12.81
N TYR A 238 -18.71 -20.11 -11.53
CA TYR A 238 -17.71 -21.01 -10.94
C TYR A 238 -18.19 -21.54 -9.59
N ASP A 239 -17.70 -22.71 -9.18
CA ASP A 239 -18.08 -23.34 -7.90
C ASP A 239 -16.97 -23.25 -6.84
N ASN A 240 -15.82 -22.66 -7.19
CA ASN A 240 -14.70 -22.49 -6.28
C ASN A 240 -13.82 -21.28 -6.65
N MET A 241 -13.03 -20.82 -5.69
CA MET A 241 -12.17 -19.65 -5.87
C MET A 241 -11.00 -19.89 -6.84
N TYR A 242 -10.50 -21.12 -6.96
CA TYR A 242 -9.37 -21.41 -7.83
C TYR A 242 -9.75 -21.20 -9.30
N ASP A 243 -10.87 -21.78 -9.75
CA ASP A 243 -11.31 -21.65 -11.15
C ASP A 243 -11.71 -20.21 -11.49
N LEU A 244 -12.33 -19.49 -10.54
CA LEU A 244 -12.64 -18.08 -10.67
C LEU A 244 -11.36 -17.24 -10.83
N LEU A 245 -10.33 -17.47 -10.01
CA LEU A 245 -9.07 -16.75 -10.15
C LEU A 245 -8.32 -17.12 -11.44
N LEU A 246 -8.38 -18.38 -11.86
CA LEU A 246 -7.80 -18.82 -13.12
C LEU A 246 -8.44 -18.10 -14.31
N SER A 247 -9.76 -17.93 -14.30
CA SER A 247 -10.46 -17.17 -15.34
C SER A 247 -10.03 -15.70 -15.38
N LYS A 248 -9.81 -15.07 -14.21
CA LYS A 248 -9.25 -13.72 -14.12
C LYS A 248 -7.84 -13.60 -14.67
N ILE A 249 -6.99 -14.59 -14.41
CA ILE A 249 -5.63 -14.63 -14.98
C ILE A 249 -5.73 -14.73 -16.51
N ASN A 250 -6.67 -15.51 -17.03
CA ASN A 250 -6.85 -15.66 -18.48
C ASN A 250 -7.51 -14.44 -19.15
N ASP A 251 -8.31 -13.66 -18.43
CA ASP A 251 -8.98 -12.47 -18.97
C ASP A 251 -7.98 -11.39 -19.42
N PRO A 252 -7.92 -11.01 -20.71
CA PRO A 252 -6.97 -10.00 -21.20
C PRO A 252 -7.14 -8.63 -20.53
N ARG A 253 -8.32 -8.32 -19.97
CA ARG A 253 -8.61 -7.04 -19.31
C ARG A 253 -7.90 -6.90 -17.96
N THR A 254 -7.43 -7.99 -17.34
CA THR A 254 -6.71 -7.91 -16.05
C THR A 254 -5.26 -7.44 -16.21
N SER A 255 -4.74 -7.43 -17.44
CA SER A 255 -3.43 -6.85 -17.78
C SER A 255 -3.43 -5.31 -17.87
N VAL A 256 -4.56 -4.64 -17.64
CA VAL A 256 -4.64 -3.17 -17.60
C VAL A 256 -5.07 -2.68 -16.20
N ASN A 257 -4.52 -1.55 -15.73
CA ASN A 257 -4.95 -0.93 -14.47
C ASN A 257 -6.32 -0.23 -14.63
N GLU A 258 -6.91 0.23 -13.51
CA GLU A 258 -8.26 0.84 -13.50
C GLU A 258 -8.38 2.11 -14.38
N SER A 259 -7.26 2.70 -14.83
CA SER A 259 -7.20 3.86 -15.70
C SER A 259 -6.97 3.54 -17.19
N GLY A 260 -6.93 2.27 -17.57
CA GLY A 260 -6.65 1.83 -18.94
C GLY A 260 -5.16 1.90 -19.35
N LYS A 261 -4.25 2.28 -18.44
CA LYS A 261 -2.79 2.25 -18.64
C LYS A 261 -2.08 1.71 -17.39
N MET A 262 -1.12 0.80 -17.57
CA MET A 262 -0.36 0.18 -16.48
C MET A 262 0.64 1.18 -15.86
N TYR A 263 0.22 1.94 -14.85
CA TYR A 263 1.15 2.69 -14.01
C TYR A 263 1.89 1.74 -13.05
N LYS A 264 3.19 1.98 -12.87
CA LYS A 264 4.10 1.16 -12.04
C LYS A 264 4.69 1.92 -10.86
N SER A 265 4.74 3.25 -10.91
CA SER A 265 5.32 4.10 -9.86
C SER A 265 4.32 5.13 -9.29
N PHE A 266 4.70 5.79 -8.20
CA PHE A 266 3.89 6.87 -7.60
C PHE A 266 3.69 8.04 -8.58
N GLU A 267 4.70 8.36 -9.38
CA GLU A 267 4.77 9.47 -10.32
C GLU A 267 3.85 9.25 -11.53
N GLU A 268 3.63 7.98 -11.90
CA GLU A 268 2.64 7.61 -12.90
C GLU A 268 1.22 7.59 -12.31
N ALA A 269 1.08 7.19 -11.05
CA ALA A 269 -0.21 7.02 -10.37
C ALA A 269 -0.82 8.34 -9.85
N VAL A 270 0.00 9.33 -9.48
CA VAL A 270 -0.44 10.57 -8.81
C VAL A 270 -1.50 11.34 -9.58
N LYS A 271 -1.40 11.40 -10.92
CA LYS A 271 -2.39 12.08 -11.76
C LYS A 271 -3.74 11.34 -11.75
N HIS A 272 -3.71 10.01 -11.75
CA HIS A 272 -4.91 9.19 -11.67
C HIS A 272 -5.61 9.37 -10.32
N TYR A 273 -4.87 9.35 -9.21
CA TYR A 273 -5.41 9.63 -7.88
C TYR A 273 -6.03 11.03 -7.79
N LYS A 274 -5.31 12.08 -8.20
CA LYS A 274 -5.82 13.46 -8.18
C LYS A 274 -7.11 13.63 -8.99
N ASN A 275 -7.19 12.98 -10.16
CA ASN A 275 -8.39 13.01 -10.99
C ASN A 275 -9.56 12.24 -10.36
N TYR A 276 -9.30 11.05 -9.80
CA TYR A 276 -10.32 10.27 -9.11
C TYR A 276 -10.90 11.05 -7.94
N LYS A 277 -10.05 11.63 -7.10
CA LYS A 277 -10.45 12.40 -5.92
C LYS A 277 -11.38 13.55 -6.26
N LYS A 278 -11.06 14.35 -7.29
CA LYS A 278 -11.89 15.50 -7.71
C LYS A 278 -13.32 15.13 -8.10
N GLY A 279 -13.52 13.94 -8.68
CA GLY A 279 -14.81 13.53 -9.21
C GLY A 279 -15.62 12.57 -8.34
N ASN A 280 -14.99 11.90 -7.36
CA ASN A 280 -15.60 10.77 -6.66
C ASN A 280 -15.58 10.89 -5.13
N ILE A 281 -14.77 11.78 -4.55
CA ILE A 281 -14.68 11.93 -3.09
C ILE A 281 -15.49 13.16 -2.67
N THR A 282 -16.53 12.95 -1.86
CA THR A 282 -17.44 14.02 -1.39
C THR A 282 -17.42 14.14 0.14
N THR A 283 -17.99 15.22 0.68
CA THR A 283 -18.04 15.49 2.12
C THR A 283 -18.87 14.49 2.93
N ASN A 284 -19.69 13.67 2.27
CA ASN A 284 -20.57 12.68 2.92
C ASN A 284 -20.02 11.25 2.79
N SER A 285 -18.72 11.09 2.55
CA SER A 285 -18.08 9.77 2.45
C SER A 285 -18.12 9.04 3.80
N SER A 286 -18.13 7.70 3.78
CA SER A 286 -18.04 6.90 5.01
C SER A 286 -16.74 7.19 5.78
N GLU A 287 -16.72 6.85 7.07
CA GLU A 287 -15.53 7.00 7.91
C GLU A 287 -14.34 6.21 7.32
N GLU A 288 -14.57 4.94 6.93
CA GLU A 288 -13.56 4.11 6.25
C GLU A 288 -12.98 4.80 5.01
N MET A 289 -13.84 5.39 4.18
CA MET A 289 -13.42 6.06 2.96
C MET A 289 -12.65 7.35 3.27
N SER A 290 -13.11 8.13 4.25
CA SER A 290 -12.45 9.36 4.69
C SER A 290 -11.04 9.09 5.24
N GLU A 291 -10.90 8.05 6.08
CA GLU A 291 -9.62 7.61 6.61
C GLU A 291 -8.67 7.17 5.50
N LEU A 292 -9.12 6.30 4.58
CA LEU A 292 -8.31 5.89 3.45
C LEU A 292 -7.91 7.08 2.58
N CYS A 293 -8.82 8.02 2.34
CA CYS A 293 -8.52 9.24 1.59
C CYS A 293 -7.38 10.05 2.23
N SER A 294 -7.38 10.19 3.55
CA SER A 294 -6.30 10.87 4.28
C SER A 294 -4.96 10.13 4.14
N LEU A 295 -4.95 8.80 4.22
CA LEU A 295 -3.74 8.00 4.00
C LEU A 295 -3.23 8.13 2.56
N MET A 296 -4.14 8.12 1.58
CA MET A 296 -3.80 8.31 0.17
C MET A 296 -3.24 9.71 -0.10
N ASP A 297 -3.81 10.74 0.51
CA ASP A 297 -3.31 12.12 0.42
C ASP A 297 -1.87 12.23 0.93
N PHE A 298 -1.59 11.63 2.09
CA PHE A 298 -0.25 11.56 2.65
C PHE A 298 0.74 10.87 1.70
N VAL A 299 0.36 9.72 1.14
CA VAL A 299 1.25 8.94 0.25
C VAL A 299 1.61 9.71 -1.03
N TYR A 300 0.68 10.52 -1.55
CA TYR A 300 0.91 11.35 -2.72
C TYR A 300 1.43 12.76 -2.40
N LEU A 301 1.65 13.08 -1.13
CA LEU A 301 2.19 14.37 -0.70
C LEU A 301 3.61 14.56 -1.25
N GLY A 302 3.84 15.72 -1.89
CA GLY A 302 5.12 16.05 -2.51
C GLY A 302 5.45 15.28 -3.81
N ARG A 303 4.61 14.34 -4.24
CA ARG A 303 4.80 13.60 -5.51
C ARG A 303 4.42 14.48 -6.72
N VAL A 304 5.26 14.43 -7.74
CA VAL A 304 5.04 15.11 -9.03
C VAL A 304 4.71 14.09 -10.12
N GLY A 305 3.95 14.49 -11.15
CA GLY A 305 3.67 13.60 -12.26
C GLY A 305 4.94 13.29 -13.06
N LYS A 306 5.02 12.12 -13.69
CA LYS A 306 6.16 11.74 -14.54
C LYS A 306 6.54 12.79 -15.59
N SER A 307 5.56 13.53 -16.12
CA SER A 307 5.77 14.62 -17.08
C SER A 307 6.48 15.86 -16.50
N GLU A 308 6.57 15.97 -15.18
CA GLU A 308 7.14 17.13 -14.47
C GLU A 308 8.60 16.88 -14.02
N ILE A 309 9.13 15.66 -14.17
CA ILE A 309 10.47 15.24 -13.69
C ILE A 309 11.59 15.67 -14.65
N GLN A 310 11.26 16.20 -15.84
CA GLN A 310 12.22 16.55 -16.90
C GLN A 310 12.40 18.06 -17.14
N ASN A 311 12.05 18.90 -16.16
CA ASN A 311 12.38 20.34 -16.19
C ASN A 311 13.35 20.69 -15.07
#